data_AF-A0A0N5A474-F1
#
_entry.id   AF-A0A0N5A474-F1
#
_cell.length_a   1.000
_cell.length_b   1.000
_cell.length_c   1.000
_cell.angle_alpha   90.00
_cell.angle_beta   90.00
_cell.angle_gamma   90.00
#
_symmetry.space_group_name_H-M   'P 1'
#
loop_
_entity.id
_entity.type
_entity.pdbx_description
1 polymer ?
#
loop_
_entity_poly.entity_id
_entity_poly.type
_entity_poly.pdbx_seq_one_letter_code
_entity_poly.pdbx_strand_id
1 'polypeptide(L)'
;MDNGTANSIYVDRITIIEMSFYLSSGILGAIFNLIVLFIAFRHVDTSDKPRQIIVINMTLADLITCIIYISTRPILSRASENMCYPYYVLIFVSQFCSCFNLLWLNVDKFIYIKHPLNYYLIVTRRRVLIVVWSTWIGLTFLGAITYSTMIIVHPCNAVKISDLIYLYIVIMYVVIISGSFIISAIIYCIATNSRRMEPSARSQLFKRLFFVFSSTFWTFITCIPYRLLYLTYFLLNDFLSQDFSPFFYQLTDFFLYFIVVGILMNPLITILTQRLYREKLFYYFKAIENIFPCIRKNNDDDFYDRRTVIYSEPKRLLSLNSAITNSGCEDKMKEIDSGRKRFNSCIDVPVIYEKGAKKYEALRIHHGGFNRNMVANEI
;
A
#
# COMPACT_ATOMS: atom_id res chain seq x y z
N MET A 1 -60.36 -8.88 -17.99
CA MET A 1 -60.08 -10.13 -17.27
C MET A 1 -58.58 -10.15 -17.03
N ASP A 2 -58.22 -9.69 -15.85
CA ASP A 2 -56.86 -9.66 -15.32
C ASP A 2 -56.28 -11.06 -15.17
N ASN A 3 -55.02 -11.21 -15.57
CA ASN A 3 -54.00 -11.93 -14.79
C ASN A 3 -52.65 -11.68 -15.46
N GLY A 4 -52.25 -10.41 -15.45
CA GLY A 4 -50.89 -9.99 -15.76
C GLY A 4 -49.97 -10.20 -14.55
N THR A 5 -48.86 -10.89 -14.78
CA THR A 5 -47.56 -10.57 -14.20
C THR A 5 -47.49 -10.40 -12.67
N ALA A 6 -47.94 -11.41 -11.93
CA ALA A 6 -47.72 -11.52 -10.47
C ALA A 6 -46.51 -12.41 -10.09
N ASN A 7 -45.53 -12.56 -10.98
CA ASN A 7 -44.31 -13.34 -10.71
C ASN A 7 -43.05 -12.47 -10.79
N SER A 8 -42.34 -12.40 -9.66
CA SER A 8 -40.87 -12.28 -9.55
C SER A 8 -40.16 -10.92 -9.49
N ILE A 9 -40.81 -9.83 -9.10
CA ILE A 9 -40.01 -8.70 -8.59
C ILE A 9 -39.70 -8.99 -7.11
N TYR A 10 -38.66 -9.80 -6.87
CA TYR A 10 -37.90 -9.75 -5.62
C TYR A 10 -37.39 -8.31 -5.49
N VAL A 11 -38.22 -7.43 -4.91
CA VAL A 11 -37.76 -6.13 -4.43
C VAL A 11 -36.79 -6.46 -3.33
N ASP A 12 -35.51 -6.45 -3.67
CA ASP A 12 -34.38 -6.64 -2.78
C ASP A 12 -34.45 -5.59 -1.68
N ARG A 13 -35.23 -5.88 -0.63
CA ARG A 13 -35.41 -5.00 0.52
C ARG A 13 -34.15 -5.15 1.35
N ILE A 14 -33.19 -4.28 1.08
CA ILE A 14 -32.02 -4.07 1.92
C ILE A 14 -32.49 -3.95 3.36
N THR A 15 -32.03 -4.88 4.19
CA THR A 15 -32.38 -4.93 5.60
C THR A 15 -31.74 -3.75 6.35
N ILE A 16 -32.29 -3.39 7.50
CA ILE A 16 -31.72 -2.33 8.36
C ILE A 16 -30.28 -2.68 8.75
N ILE A 17 -30.00 -3.97 8.95
CA ILE A 17 -28.67 -4.48 9.29
C ILE A 17 -27.69 -4.24 8.14
N GLU A 18 -28.05 -4.59 6.92
CA GLU A 18 -27.21 -4.34 5.74
C GLU A 18 -26.98 -2.85 5.51
N MET A 19 -28.02 -2.04 5.62
CA MET A 19 -27.89 -0.58 5.51
C MET A 19 -26.88 -0.04 6.53
N SER A 20 -26.99 -0.46 7.79
CA SER A 20 -26.04 -0.09 8.84
C SER A 20 -24.62 -0.58 8.55
N PHE A 21 -24.48 -1.82 8.07
CA PHE A 21 -23.19 -2.42 7.71
C PHE A 21 -22.48 -1.65 6.57
N TYR A 22 -23.17 -1.36 5.47
CA TYR A 22 -22.60 -0.61 4.35
C TYR A 22 -22.25 0.83 4.75
N LEU A 23 -23.14 1.54 5.46
CA LEU A 23 -22.87 2.92 5.87
C LEU A 23 -21.72 3.01 6.87
N SER A 24 -21.70 2.15 7.91
CA SER A 24 -20.61 2.12 8.89
C SER A 24 -19.28 1.76 8.23
N SER A 25 -19.27 0.75 7.36
CA SER A 25 -18.09 0.38 6.57
C SER A 25 -17.63 1.50 5.67
N GLY A 26 -18.52 2.14 4.92
CA GLY A 26 -18.19 3.26 4.02
C GLY A 26 -17.55 4.43 4.78
N ILE A 27 -18.11 4.79 5.93
CA ILE A 27 -17.58 5.85 6.80
C ILE A 27 -16.21 5.47 7.37
N LEU A 28 -16.07 4.28 7.97
CA LEU A 28 -14.80 3.82 8.55
C LEU A 28 -13.71 3.73 7.48
N GLY A 29 -14.05 3.19 6.31
CA GLY A 29 -13.15 3.06 5.18
C GLY A 29 -12.70 4.41 4.64
N ALA A 30 -13.62 5.37 4.55
CA ALA A 30 -13.28 6.73 4.15
C ALA A 30 -12.35 7.39 5.19
N ILE A 31 -12.62 7.25 6.49
CA ILE A 31 -11.78 7.78 7.57
C ILE A 31 -10.37 7.20 7.48
N PHE A 32 -10.21 5.87 7.38
CA PHE A 32 -8.90 5.24 7.32
C PHE A 32 -8.11 5.65 6.08
N ASN A 33 -8.74 5.69 4.90
CA ASN A 33 -8.08 6.15 3.68
C ASN A 33 -7.71 7.65 3.76
N LEU A 34 -8.57 8.50 4.32
CA LEU A 34 -8.29 9.92 4.53
C LEU A 34 -7.12 10.14 5.49
N ILE A 35 -7.02 9.37 6.58
CA ILE A 35 -5.88 9.42 7.51
C ILE A 35 -4.59 9.05 6.76
N VAL A 36 -4.59 7.99 5.96
CA VAL A 36 -3.42 7.59 5.16
C VAL A 36 -3.05 8.68 4.17
N LEU A 37 -3.99 9.24 3.43
CA LEU A 37 -3.75 10.33 2.48
C LEU A 37 -3.24 11.60 3.18
N PHE A 38 -3.81 11.96 4.33
CA PHE A 38 -3.37 13.10 5.12
C PHE A 38 -1.91 12.96 5.57
N ILE A 39 -1.55 11.80 6.12
CA ILE A 39 -0.16 11.51 6.51
C ILE A 39 0.74 11.55 5.28
N ALA A 40 0.29 10.98 4.16
CA ALA A 40 1.06 10.94 2.93
C ALA A 40 1.36 12.35 2.39
N PHE A 41 0.34 13.19 2.21
CA PHE A 41 0.53 14.53 1.67
C PHE A 41 1.38 15.44 2.57
N ARG A 42 1.37 15.22 3.89
CA ARG A 42 2.08 16.07 4.84
C ARG A 42 3.50 15.61 5.16
N HIS A 43 3.76 14.30 5.19
CA HIS A 43 5.03 13.75 5.68
C HIS A 43 5.82 12.92 4.66
N VAL A 44 5.25 12.63 3.48
CA VAL A 44 5.94 11.85 2.46
C VAL A 44 6.54 12.78 1.41
N ASP A 45 7.86 12.80 1.31
CA ASP A 45 8.52 13.32 0.12
C ASP A 45 8.48 12.27 -1.01
N THR A 46 7.64 12.54 -2.00
CA THR A 46 7.47 11.68 -3.19
C THR A 46 8.63 11.79 -4.18
N SER A 47 9.50 12.79 -4.03
CA SER A 47 10.69 12.96 -4.85
C SER A 47 11.77 11.95 -4.47
N ASP A 48 11.94 11.71 -3.17
CA ASP A 48 12.90 10.74 -2.64
C ASP A 48 12.37 9.29 -2.70
N LYS A 49 11.05 9.11 -2.53
CA LYS A 49 10.42 7.78 -2.44
C LYS A 49 9.29 7.63 -3.45
N PRO A 50 9.60 7.45 -4.75
CA PRO A 50 8.59 7.37 -5.81
C PRO A 50 7.59 6.22 -5.63
N ARG A 51 7.96 5.11 -4.97
CA ARG A 51 7.04 4.02 -4.58
C ARG A 51 5.80 4.51 -3.84
N GLN A 52 5.93 5.55 -3.02
CA GLN A 52 4.81 6.06 -2.23
C GLN A 52 3.71 6.67 -3.10
N ILE A 53 4.01 7.08 -4.33
CA ILE A 53 3.00 7.52 -5.30
C ILE A 53 2.02 6.38 -5.61
N ILE A 54 2.50 5.15 -5.74
CA ILE A 54 1.65 3.96 -5.98
C ILE A 54 0.76 3.69 -4.78
N VAL A 55 1.29 3.82 -3.55
CA VAL A 55 0.52 3.65 -2.31
C VAL A 55 -0.56 4.73 -2.19
N ILE A 56 -0.22 5.99 -2.45
CA ILE A 56 -1.17 7.11 -2.46
C ILE A 56 -2.27 6.87 -3.50
N ASN A 57 -1.90 6.45 -4.71
CA ASN A 57 -2.84 6.16 -5.79
C ASN A 57 -3.80 5.02 -5.42
N MET A 58 -3.29 3.95 -4.79
CA MET A 58 -4.09 2.83 -4.28
C MET A 58 -5.10 3.32 -3.23
N THR A 59 -4.65 4.11 -2.26
CA THR A 59 -5.53 4.65 -1.20
C THR A 59 -6.57 5.63 -1.74
N LEU A 60 -6.26 6.38 -2.81
CA LEU A 60 -7.21 7.25 -3.48
C LEU A 60 -8.29 6.42 -4.20
N ALA A 61 -7.92 5.34 -4.88
CA ALA A 61 -8.87 4.44 -5.53
C ALA A 61 -9.77 3.73 -4.50
N ASP A 62 -9.21 3.29 -3.37
CA ASP A 62 -9.97 2.70 -2.27
C ASP A 62 -10.91 3.74 -1.62
N LEU A 63 -10.47 4.99 -1.44
CA LEU A 63 -11.33 6.09 -0.95
C LEU A 63 -12.53 6.33 -1.87
N ILE A 64 -12.30 6.41 -3.19
CA ILE A 64 -13.37 6.55 -4.19
C ILE A 64 -14.35 5.39 -4.06
N THR A 65 -13.84 4.16 -3.89
CA THR A 65 -14.69 2.98 -3.70
C THR A 65 -15.50 3.06 -2.39
N CYS A 66 -14.92 3.50 -1.29
CA CYS A 66 -15.64 3.67 -0.02
C CYS A 66 -16.77 4.71 -0.11
N ILE A 67 -16.48 5.87 -0.70
CA ILE A 67 -17.43 6.98 -0.80
C ILE A 67 -18.53 6.65 -1.82
N ILE A 68 -18.16 6.14 -3.00
CA ILE A 68 -19.09 5.97 -4.11
C ILE A 68 -19.73 4.60 -4.04
N TYR A 69 -18.97 3.51 -4.03
CA TYR A 69 -19.57 2.17 -4.05
C TYR A 69 -20.25 1.85 -2.71
N ILE A 70 -19.47 1.78 -1.63
CA ILE A 70 -19.93 1.23 -0.35
C ILE A 70 -21.02 2.13 0.26
N SER A 71 -20.82 3.44 0.28
CA SER A 71 -21.76 4.35 0.95
C SER A 71 -23.07 4.57 0.19
N THR A 72 -23.09 4.45 -1.14
CA THR A 72 -24.31 4.68 -1.93
C THR A 72 -25.09 3.41 -2.23
N ARG A 73 -24.49 2.21 -2.08
CA ARG A 73 -25.16 0.93 -2.34
C ARG A 73 -26.55 0.81 -1.70
N PRO A 74 -26.77 1.21 -0.43
CA PRO A 74 -28.10 1.12 0.20
C PRO A 74 -29.17 2.04 -0.40
N ILE A 75 -28.75 3.10 -1.10
CA ILE A 75 -29.62 4.16 -1.64
C ILE A 75 -29.70 4.07 -3.17
N LEU A 76 -28.96 3.14 -3.78
CA LEU A 76 -28.79 3.00 -5.23
C LEU A 76 -30.11 2.75 -5.97
N SER A 77 -31.09 2.11 -5.32
CA SER A 77 -32.44 1.92 -5.86
C SER A 77 -33.21 3.22 -6.11
N ARG A 78 -32.80 4.34 -5.50
CA ARG A 78 -33.40 5.67 -5.68
C ARG A 78 -32.63 6.55 -6.66
N ALA A 79 -31.49 6.09 -7.17
CA ALA A 79 -30.68 6.86 -8.11
C ALA A 79 -31.36 6.91 -9.49
N SER A 80 -31.14 7.99 -10.22
CA SER A 80 -31.62 8.11 -11.60
C SER A 80 -30.85 7.16 -12.53
N GLU A 81 -31.53 6.66 -13.56
CA GLU A 81 -30.94 5.71 -14.52
C GLU A 81 -29.70 6.28 -15.22
N ASN A 82 -29.69 7.60 -15.50
CA ASN A 82 -28.56 8.30 -16.09
C ASN A 82 -27.28 8.23 -15.24
N MET A 83 -27.41 8.04 -13.92
CA MET A 83 -26.26 7.94 -13.02
C MET A 83 -25.71 6.52 -12.94
N CYS A 84 -26.41 5.51 -13.46
CA CYS A 84 -25.97 4.12 -13.39
C CYS A 84 -24.73 3.84 -14.21
N TYR A 85 -24.71 4.32 -15.45
CA TYR A 85 -23.56 4.12 -16.32
C TYR A 85 -22.26 4.68 -15.71
N PRO A 86 -22.18 5.97 -15.36
CA PRO A 86 -20.97 6.51 -14.74
C PRO A 86 -20.67 5.87 -13.38
N TYR A 87 -21.68 5.45 -12.62
CA TYR A 87 -21.50 4.75 -11.35
C TYR A 87 -20.76 3.43 -11.51
N TYR A 88 -21.23 2.53 -12.39
CA TYR A 88 -20.61 1.23 -12.60
C TYR A 88 -19.24 1.32 -13.25
N VAL A 89 -19.05 2.25 -14.21
CA VAL A 89 -17.72 2.52 -14.78
C VAL A 89 -16.75 2.97 -13.70
N LEU A 90 -17.16 3.87 -12.80
CA LEU A 90 -16.30 4.39 -11.75
C LEU A 90 -15.92 3.31 -10.73
N ILE A 91 -16.85 2.43 -10.37
CA ILE A 91 -16.58 1.26 -9.51
C ILE A 91 -15.56 0.33 -10.18
N PHE A 92 -15.77 0.03 -11.45
CA PHE A 92 -14.86 -0.82 -12.21
C PHE A 92 -13.44 -0.22 -12.20
N VAL A 93 -13.33 1.05 -12.56
CA VAL A 93 -12.03 1.75 -12.63
C VAL A 93 -11.36 1.79 -11.27
N SER A 94 -12.08 2.15 -10.20
CA SER A 94 -11.49 2.29 -8.86
C SER A 94 -11.04 0.94 -8.30
N GLN A 95 -11.85 -0.11 -8.43
CA GLN A 95 -11.52 -1.45 -7.95
C GLN A 95 -10.34 -2.06 -8.71
N PHE A 96 -10.32 -1.98 -10.04
CA PHE A 96 -9.20 -2.46 -10.83
C PHE A 96 -7.94 -1.63 -10.60
N CYS A 97 -8.06 -0.32 -10.45
CA CYS A 97 -6.91 0.54 -10.15
C CYS A 97 -6.25 0.13 -8.84
N SER A 98 -7.04 -0.12 -7.78
CA SER A 98 -6.53 -0.66 -6.52
C SER A 98 -5.77 -1.98 -6.70
N CYS A 99 -6.35 -2.93 -7.46
CA CYS A 99 -5.72 -4.23 -7.74
C CYS A 99 -4.43 -4.11 -8.57
N PHE A 100 -4.42 -3.26 -9.60
CA PHE A 100 -3.22 -3.00 -10.40
C PHE A 100 -2.12 -2.34 -9.56
N ASN A 101 -2.45 -1.44 -8.63
CA ASN A 101 -1.46 -0.86 -7.74
C ASN A 101 -0.79 -1.91 -6.84
N LEU A 102 -1.50 -2.97 -6.42
CA LEU A 102 -0.88 -4.10 -5.71
C LEU A 102 0.13 -4.84 -6.58
N LEU A 103 -0.19 -5.07 -7.85
CA LEU A 103 0.74 -5.65 -8.81
C LEU A 103 1.96 -4.74 -9.01
N TRP A 104 1.75 -3.43 -9.19
CA TRP A 104 2.83 -2.45 -9.33
C TRP A 104 3.73 -2.38 -8.09
N LEU A 105 3.18 -2.50 -6.87
CA LEU A 105 3.97 -2.58 -5.64
C LEU A 105 4.85 -3.83 -5.60
N ASN A 106 4.39 -4.96 -6.14
CA ASN A 106 5.20 -6.17 -6.28
C ASN A 106 6.29 -6.02 -7.32
N VAL A 107 5.95 -5.49 -8.50
CA VAL A 107 6.90 -5.22 -9.58
C VAL A 107 8.00 -4.27 -9.10
N ASP A 108 7.64 -3.19 -8.42
CA ASP A 108 8.60 -2.23 -7.87
C ASP A 108 9.57 -2.88 -6.86
N LYS A 109 9.06 -3.76 -5.98
CA LYS A 109 9.91 -4.53 -5.06
C LYS A 109 10.81 -5.51 -5.79
N PHE A 110 10.30 -6.17 -6.82
CA PHE A 110 11.08 -7.07 -7.63
C PHE A 110 12.25 -6.33 -8.31
N ILE A 111 12.01 -5.15 -8.89
CA ILE A 111 13.04 -4.31 -9.49
C ILE A 111 14.07 -3.88 -8.43
N TYR A 112 13.61 -3.44 -7.26
CA TYR A 112 14.49 -3.05 -6.15
C TYR A 112 15.44 -4.17 -5.72
N ILE A 113 14.96 -5.41 -5.67
CA ILE A 113 15.73 -6.57 -5.21
C ILE A 113 16.66 -7.09 -6.30
N LYS A 114 16.19 -7.13 -7.55
CA LYS A 114 16.97 -7.63 -8.68
C LYS A 114 18.07 -6.64 -9.09
N HIS A 115 17.81 -5.33 -9.00
CA HIS A 115 18.70 -4.29 -9.49
C HIS A 115 18.87 -3.14 -8.46
N PRO A 116 19.51 -3.38 -7.30
CA PRO A 116 19.58 -2.40 -6.21
C PRO A 116 20.34 -1.11 -6.59
N LEU A 117 21.42 -1.22 -7.39
CA LEU A 117 22.23 -0.06 -7.81
C LEU A 117 21.52 0.80 -8.86
N ASN A 118 20.85 0.15 -9.82
CA ASN A 118 20.16 0.83 -10.91
C ASN A 118 18.71 1.21 -10.57
N TYR A 119 18.22 0.84 -9.38
CA TYR A 119 16.84 1.11 -8.97
C TYR A 119 16.49 2.58 -9.09
N TYR A 120 17.35 3.48 -8.61
CA TYR A 120 17.12 4.93 -8.65
C TYR A 120 17.16 5.52 -10.08
N LEU A 121 17.78 4.83 -11.03
CA LEU A 121 17.77 5.20 -12.45
C LEU A 121 16.54 4.64 -13.18
N ILE A 122 16.03 3.49 -12.74
CA ILE A 122 14.88 2.82 -13.35
C ILE A 122 13.57 3.46 -12.83
N VAL A 123 13.40 3.50 -11.52
CA VAL A 123 12.18 3.96 -10.85
C VAL A 123 12.32 5.43 -10.49
N THR A 124 11.94 6.29 -11.43
CA THR A 124 11.90 7.74 -11.25
C THR A 124 10.47 8.23 -11.02
N ARG A 125 10.31 9.36 -10.31
CA ARG A 125 9.00 9.99 -10.06
C ARG A 125 8.19 10.18 -11.35
N ARG A 126 8.82 10.69 -12.41
CA ARG A 126 8.16 10.91 -13.71
C ARG A 126 7.63 9.62 -14.31
N ARG A 127 8.41 8.54 -14.28
CA ARG A 127 7.99 7.24 -14.81
C ARG A 127 6.85 6.62 -14.01
N VAL A 128 6.91 6.69 -12.68
CA VAL A 128 5.82 6.18 -11.81
C VAL A 128 4.52 6.98 -12.05
N LEU A 129 4.61 8.30 -12.20
CA LEU A 129 3.44 9.13 -12.56
C LEU A 129 2.86 8.74 -13.92
N ILE A 130 3.70 8.47 -14.92
CA ILE A 130 3.24 8.00 -16.24
C ILE A 130 2.50 6.67 -16.10
N VAL A 131 3.03 5.71 -15.33
CA VAL A 131 2.39 4.41 -15.09
C VAL A 131 1.03 4.57 -14.40
N VAL A 132 0.93 5.46 -13.40
CA VAL A 132 -0.32 5.75 -12.72
C VAL A 132 -1.36 6.35 -13.69
N TRP A 133 -0.97 7.37 -14.44
CA TRP A 133 -1.84 8.01 -15.44
C TRP A 133 -2.30 7.04 -16.53
N SER A 134 -1.38 6.22 -17.07
CA SER A 134 -1.72 5.22 -18.07
C SER A 134 -2.67 4.15 -17.51
N THR A 135 -2.53 3.78 -16.23
CA THR A 135 -3.42 2.83 -15.57
C THR A 135 -4.84 3.41 -15.48
N TRP A 136 -5.00 4.65 -15.02
CA TRP A 136 -6.32 5.30 -14.94
C TRP A 136 -6.98 5.45 -16.31
N ILE A 137 -6.25 5.95 -17.32
CA ILE A 137 -6.79 6.14 -18.67
C ILE A 137 -7.18 4.79 -19.28
N GLY A 138 -6.28 3.79 -19.21
CA GLY A 138 -6.53 2.47 -19.77
C GLY A 138 -7.73 1.76 -19.13
N LEU A 139 -7.84 1.82 -17.80
CA LEU A 139 -8.99 1.25 -17.09
C LEU A 139 -10.28 2.00 -17.33
N THR A 140 -10.23 3.33 -17.48
CA THR A 140 -11.43 4.14 -17.78
C THR A 140 -11.96 3.82 -19.17
N PHE A 141 -11.08 3.73 -20.16
CA PHE A 141 -11.43 3.31 -21.50
C PHE A 141 -12.00 1.89 -21.52
N LEU A 142 -11.33 0.94 -20.85
CA LEU A 142 -11.79 -0.44 -20.76
C LEU A 142 -13.15 -0.55 -20.04
N GLY A 143 -13.33 0.17 -18.94
CA GLY A 143 -14.59 0.21 -18.19
C GLY A 143 -15.73 0.80 -19.01
N ALA A 144 -15.49 1.89 -19.73
CA ALA A 144 -16.48 2.48 -20.63
C ALA A 144 -16.94 1.50 -21.71
N ILE A 145 -16.00 0.79 -22.35
CA ILE A 145 -16.35 -0.25 -23.34
C ILE A 145 -17.14 -1.39 -22.69
N THR A 146 -16.66 -1.91 -21.57
CA THR A 146 -17.25 -3.04 -20.84
C THR A 146 -18.71 -2.77 -20.46
N TYR A 147 -19.01 -1.56 -19.99
CA TYR A 147 -20.35 -1.17 -19.54
C TYR A 147 -21.19 -0.50 -20.64
N SER A 148 -20.65 -0.28 -21.85
CA SER A 148 -21.42 0.30 -22.96
C SER A 148 -22.59 -0.59 -23.40
N THR A 149 -22.46 -1.90 -23.20
CA THR A 149 -23.48 -2.91 -23.54
C THR A 149 -24.33 -3.31 -22.34
N MET A 150 -24.30 -2.55 -21.24
CA MET A 150 -25.01 -2.92 -20.02
C MET A 150 -26.52 -2.67 -20.18
N ILE A 151 -27.33 -3.56 -19.62
CA ILE A 151 -28.79 -3.42 -19.58
C ILE A 151 -29.22 -3.25 -18.13
N ILE A 152 -29.99 -2.19 -17.87
CA ILE A 152 -30.52 -1.87 -16.55
C ILE A 152 -31.77 -2.73 -16.32
N VAL A 153 -31.77 -3.60 -15.30
CA VAL A 153 -32.86 -4.57 -15.06
C VAL A 153 -33.84 -4.07 -14.00
N HIS A 154 -33.35 -3.48 -12.91
CA HIS A 154 -34.17 -2.96 -11.81
C HIS A 154 -33.44 -1.84 -11.08
N PRO A 155 -34.09 -0.66 -10.93
CA PRO A 155 -33.46 0.66 -10.89
C PRO A 155 -31.93 0.63 -11.12
N CYS A 156 -31.13 1.33 -10.32
CA CYS A 156 -29.68 1.28 -10.48
C CYS A 156 -29.00 0.11 -9.74
N ASN A 157 -29.76 -0.77 -9.08
CA ASN A 157 -29.20 -1.76 -8.15
C ASN A 157 -28.78 -3.07 -8.84
N ALA A 158 -29.44 -3.41 -9.96
CA ALA A 158 -29.16 -4.60 -10.74
C ALA A 158 -28.92 -4.26 -12.21
N VAL A 159 -27.74 -4.64 -12.71
CA VAL A 159 -27.34 -4.43 -14.10
C VAL A 159 -26.91 -5.77 -14.69
N LYS A 160 -27.43 -6.10 -15.87
CA LYS A 160 -27.02 -7.26 -16.67
C LYS A 160 -25.95 -6.83 -17.67
N ILE A 161 -24.86 -7.58 -17.71
CA ILE A 161 -23.77 -7.46 -18.70
C ILE A 161 -23.70 -8.80 -19.42
N SER A 162 -23.18 -8.83 -20.65
CA SER A 162 -22.91 -10.09 -21.35
C SER A 162 -21.98 -10.99 -20.53
N ASP A 163 -22.33 -12.28 -20.43
CA ASP A 163 -21.59 -13.29 -19.67
C ASP A 163 -20.13 -13.40 -20.13
N LEU A 164 -19.88 -13.28 -21.43
CA LEU A 164 -18.53 -13.30 -22.00
C LEU A 164 -17.70 -12.11 -21.50
N ILE A 165 -18.29 -10.91 -21.44
CA ILE A 165 -17.62 -9.73 -20.92
C ILE A 165 -17.32 -9.93 -19.42
N TYR A 166 -18.28 -10.44 -18.64
CA TYR A 166 -18.06 -10.70 -17.22
C TYR A 166 -16.98 -11.78 -16.99
N LEU A 167 -16.94 -12.84 -17.81
CA LEU A 167 -15.86 -13.83 -17.80
C LEU A 167 -14.49 -13.18 -17.98
N TYR A 168 -14.34 -12.26 -18.94
CA TYR A 168 -13.08 -11.52 -19.13
C TYR A 168 -12.71 -10.69 -17.90
N ILE A 169 -13.67 -10.05 -17.23
CA ILE A 169 -13.43 -9.33 -15.97
C ILE A 169 -12.85 -10.27 -14.92
N VAL A 170 -13.43 -11.47 -14.74
CA VAL A 170 -12.93 -12.48 -13.79
C VAL A 170 -11.52 -12.93 -14.16
N ILE A 171 -11.25 -13.20 -15.44
CA ILE A 171 -9.92 -13.58 -15.93
C ILE A 171 -8.90 -12.48 -15.62
N MET A 172 -9.25 -11.20 -15.83
CA MET A 172 -8.35 -10.09 -15.49
C MET A 172 -7.99 -10.07 -13.99
N TYR A 173 -8.98 -10.25 -13.10
CA TYR A 173 -8.70 -10.35 -11.66
C TYR A 173 -7.76 -11.50 -11.33
N VAL A 174 -8.01 -12.70 -11.89
CA VAL A 174 -7.16 -13.88 -11.67
C VAL A 174 -5.74 -13.60 -12.16
N VAL A 175 -5.56 -13.06 -13.37
CA VAL A 175 -4.23 -12.76 -13.93
C VAL A 175 -3.48 -11.75 -13.07
N ILE A 176 -4.12 -10.68 -12.62
CA ILE A 176 -3.48 -9.65 -11.78
C ILE A 176 -3.05 -10.23 -10.43
N ILE A 177 -3.95 -10.97 -9.77
CA ILE A 177 -3.69 -11.54 -8.43
C ILE A 177 -2.66 -12.67 -8.50
N SER A 178 -2.78 -13.58 -9.46
CA SER A 178 -1.79 -14.64 -9.69
C SER A 178 -0.43 -14.05 -10.06
N GLY A 179 -0.38 -13.03 -10.92
CA GLY A 179 0.87 -12.31 -11.24
C GLY A 179 1.53 -11.70 -10.00
N SER A 180 0.72 -11.13 -9.10
CA SER A 180 1.16 -10.59 -7.81
C SER A 180 1.80 -11.66 -6.91
N PHE A 181 1.16 -12.83 -6.81
CA PHE A 181 1.69 -13.98 -6.05
C PHE A 181 2.95 -14.57 -6.68
N ILE A 182 2.98 -14.72 -8.00
CA ILE A 182 4.15 -15.25 -8.73
C ILE A 182 5.35 -14.34 -8.48
N ILE A 183 5.20 -13.02 -8.59
CA ILE A 183 6.28 -12.07 -8.29
C ILE A 183 6.71 -12.18 -6.83
N SER A 184 5.77 -12.26 -5.89
CA SER A 184 6.08 -12.46 -4.47
C SER A 184 6.88 -13.74 -4.21
N ALA A 185 6.50 -14.85 -4.86
CA ALA A 185 7.20 -16.13 -4.77
C ALA A 185 8.61 -16.06 -5.35
N ILE A 186 8.77 -15.45 -6.53
CA ILE A 186 10.08 -15.22 -7.16
C ILE A 186 10.98 -14.41 -6.21
N ILE A 187 10.45 -13.34 -5.61
CA ILE A 187 11.21 -12.54 -4.65
C ILE A 187 11.61 -13.39 -3.44
N TYR A 188 10.71 -14.20 -2.90
CA TYR A 188 11.00 -15.09 -1.78
C TYR A 188 12.12 -16.09 -2.13
N CYS A 189 12.07 -16.70 -3.31
CA CYS A 189 13.12 -17.60 -3.81
C CYS A 189 14.48 -16.88 -3.95
N ILE A 190 14.50 -15.64 -4.46
CA ILE A 190 15.73 -14.84 -4.55
C ILE A 190 16.28 -14.53 -3.16
N ALA A 191 15.42 -14.12 -2.23
CA ALA A 191 15.81 -13.74 -0.87
C ALA A 191 16.30 -14.93 -0.03
N THR A 192 15.83 -16.15 -0.32
CA THR A 192 16.26 -17.38 0.36
C THR A 192 17.56 -17.93 -0.21
N ASN A 193 17.75 -17.86 -1.53
CA ASN A 193 18.96 -18.34 -2.20
C ASN A 193 20.13 -17.35 -2.12
N SER A 194 19.88 -16.07 -1.88
CA SER A 194 20.94 -15.07 -1.71
C SER A 194 21.65 -15.22 -0.36
N ARG A 195 22.69 -16.06 -0.33
CA ARG A 195 23.63 -16.17 0.82
C ARG A 195 24.40 -14.89 1.13
N ARG A 196 24.33 -13.88 0.24
CA ARG A 196 25.09 -12.63 0.32
C ARG A 196 24.34 -11.49 1.02
N MET A 197 23.06 -11.65 1.38
CA MET A 197 22.34 -10.61 2.12
C MET A 197 22.62 -10.68 3.61
N GLU A 198 23.03 -9.55 4.17
CA GLU A 198 23.13 -9.36 5.62
C GLU A 198 21.78 -9.70 6.30
N PRO A 199 21.77 -10.41 7.44
CA PRO A 199 20.54 -10.86 8.09
C PRO A 199 19.58 -9.71 8.45
N SER A 200 20.11 -8.53 8.80
CA SER A 200 19.31 -7.33 9.08
C SER A 200 18.57 -6.83 7.82
N ALA A 201 19.27 -6.71 6.69
CA ALA A 201 18.70 -6.31 5.42
C ALA A 201 17.65 -7.33 4.92
N ARG A 202 17.92 -8.62 5.11
CA ARG A 202 17.00 -9.72 4.78
C ARG A 202 15.71 -9.64 5.63
N SER A 203 15.81 -9.40 6.93
CA SER A 203 14.64 -9.23 7.81
C SER A 203 13.79 -8.03 7.41
N GLN A 204 14.41 -6.88 7.08
CA GLN A 204 13.67 -5.71 6.61
C GLN A 204 12.95 -5.96 5.27
N LEU A 205 13.60 -6.70 4.36
CA LEU A 205 13.01 -7.11 3.10
C LEU A 205 11.80 -8.03 3.34
N PHE A 206 11.91 -9.02 4.22
CA PHE A 206 10.78 -9.89 4.57
C PHE A 206 9.61 -9.12 5.18
N LYS A 207 9.86 -8.19 6.11
CA LYS A 207 8.81 -7.32 6.67
C LYS A 207 8.10 -6.52 5.58
N ARG A 208 8.86 -5.99 4.62
CA ARG A 208 8.29 -5.28 3.48
C ARG A 208 7.51 -6.23 2.58
N LEU A 209 7.99 -7.44 2.29
CA LEU A 209 7.25 -8.42 1.47
C LEU A 209 5.95 -8.84 2.13
N PHE A 210 5.98 -9.11 3.43
CA PHE A 210 4.82 -9.50 4.21
C PHE A 210 3.66 -8.52 4.04
N PHE A 211 3.91 -7.20 4.02
CA PHE A 211 2.86 -6.22 3.72
C PHE A 211 2.12 -6.48 2.41
N VAL A 212 2.86 -6.64 1.32
CA VAL A 212 2.24 -6.75 -0.02
C VAL A 212 1.68 -8.15 -0.25
N PHE A 213 2.34 -9.18 0.29
CA PHE A 213 1.81 -10.53 0.28
C PHE A 213 0.50 -10.61 1.05
N SER A 214 0.44 -10.08 2.28
CA SER A 214 -0.78 -10.07 3.09
C SER A 214 -1.92 -9.30 2.43
N SER A 215 -1.64 -8.15 1.80
CA SER A 215 -2.66 -7.40 1.06
C SER A 215 -3.13 -8.17 -0.19
N THR A 216 -2.23 -8.79 -0.95
CA THR A 216 -2.59 -9.63 -2.12
C THR A 216 -3.42 -10.84 -1.69
N PHE A 217 -3.00 -11.51 -0.61
CA PHE A 217 -3.70 -12.66 -0.04
C PHE A 217 -5.10 -12.28 0.46
N TRP A 218 -5.22 -11.13 1.10
CA TRP A 218 -6.51 -10.60 1.51
C TRP A 218 -7.43 -10.34 0.31
N THR A 219 -6.93 -9.65 -0.74
CA THR A 219 -7.68 -9.42 -1.98
C THR A 219 -8.07 -10.73 -2.67
N PHE A 220 -7.20 -11.75 -2.64
CA PHE A 220 -7.52 -13.07 -3.18
C PHE A 220 -8.72 -13.70 -2.47
N ILE A 221 -8.69 -13.74 -1.13
CA ILE A 221 -9.77 -14.32 -0.32
C ILE A 221 -11.08 -13.55 -0.47
N THR A 222 -11.04 -12.22 -0.56
CA THR A 222 -12.25 -11.41 -0.57
C THR A 222 -12.83 -11.25 -1.97
N CYS A 223 -12.02 -11.04 -3.00
CA CYS A 223 -12.52 -10.73 -4.35
C CYS A 223 -12.79 -11.96 -5.22
N ILE A 224 -11.89 -12.95 -5.26
CA ILE A 224 -12.01 -14.06 -6.22
C ILE A 224 -13.24 -14.95 -5.97
N PRO A 225 -13.54 -15.39 -4.73
CA PRO A 225 -14.69 -16.24 -4.48
C PRO A 225 -16.02 -15.60 -4.90
N TYR A 226 -16.26 -14.33 -4.54
CA TYR A 226 -17.45 -13.61 -4.99
C TYR A 226 -17.55 -13.55 -6.51
N ARG A 227 -16.45 -13.19 -7.19
CA ARG A 227 -16.44 -13.03 -8.65
C ARG A 227 -16.70 -14.36 -9.37
N LEU A 228 -16.14 -15.46 -8.87
CA LEU A 228 -16.37 -16.81 -9.41
C LEU A 228 -17.80 -17.30 -9.13
N LEU A 229 -18.33 -17.10 -7.93
CA LEU A 229 -19.70 -17.48 -7.58
C LEU A 229 -20.71 -16.69 -8.43
N TYR A 230 -20.50 -15.38 -8.58
CA TYR A 230 -21.34 -14.54 -9.42
C TYR A 230 -21.25 -14.95 -10.91
N LEU A 231 -20.07 -15.27 -11.43
CA LEU A 231 -19.93 -15.80 -12.79
C LEU A 231 -20.67 -17.14 -12.95
N THR A 232 -20.55 -18.01 -11.97
CA THR A 232 -21.20 -19.33 -11.94
C THR A 232 -22.72 -19.16 -11.97
N TYR A 233 -23.26 -18.20 -11.22
CA TYR A 233 -24.66 -17.81 -11.28
C TYR A 233 -25.09 -17.41 -12.70
N PHE A 234 -24.36 -16.51 -13.35
CA PHE A 234 -24.71 -16.06 -14.72
C PHE A 234 -24.67 -17.20 -15.73
N LEU A 235 -23.57 -17.96 -15.78
CA LEU A 235 -23.39 -19.02 -16.76
C LEU A 235 -24.44 -20.13 -16.59
N LEU A 236 -24.68 -20.60 -15.37
CA LEU A 236 -25.63 -21.70 -15.18
C LEU A 236 -27.08 -21.27 -15.38
N ASN A 237 -27.43 -20.02 -15.04
CA ASN A 237 -28.78 -19.50 -15.28
C ASN A 237 -29.06 -19.36 -16.79
N ASP A 238 -28.12 -18.79 -17.55
CA ASP A 238 -28.31 -18.57 -18.99
C ASP A 238 -28.12 -19.87 -19.82
N PHE A 239 -27.27 -20.83 -19.40
CA PHE A 239 -27.05 -22.08 -20.14
C PHE A 239 -27.93 -23.27 -19.73
N LEU A 240 -28.25 -23.43 -18.44
CA LEU A 240 -28.94 -24.62 -17.93
C LEU A 240 -30.35 -24.35 -17.41
N SER A 241 -30.77 -23.07 -17.34
CA SER A 241 -32.09 -22.66 -16.80
C SER A 241 -32.37 -23.32 -15.45
N GLN A 242 -31.34 -23.49 -14.64
CA GLN A 242 -31.40 -24.23 -13.38
C GLN A 242 -31.56 -23.26 -12.22
N ASP A 243 -32.60 -23.48 -11.41
CA ASP A 243 -32.78 -22.75 -10.17
C ASP A 243 -31.71 -23.17 -9.16
N PHE A 244 -31.01 -22.17 -8.60
CA PHE A 244 -30.02 -22.39 -7.56
C PHE A 244 -30.66 -22.62 -6.20
N SER A 245 -29.96 -23.39 -5.36
CA SER A 245 -30.34 -23.52 -3.95
C SER A 245 -30.23 -22.17 -3.24
N PRO A 246 -31.09 -21.89 -2.24
CA PRO A 246 -31.01 -20.65 -1.44
C PRO A 246 -29.64 -20.48 -0.76
N PHE A 247 -28.95 -21.59 -0.46
CA PHE A 247 -27.59 -21.60 0.06
C PHE A 247 -26.60 -20.90 -0.88
N PHE A 248 -26.74 -21.05 -2.20
CA PHE A 248 -25.83 -20.44 -3.17
C PHE A 248 -25.93 -18.91 -3.18
N TYR A 249 -27.16 -18.39 -3.11
CA TYR A 249 -27.40 -16.94 -3.00
C TYR A 249 -26.82 -16.39 -1.70
N GLN A 250 -27.11 -17.04 -0.56
CA GLN A 250 -26.53 -16.67 0.73
C GLN A 250 -25.00 -16.67 0.74
N LEU A 251 -24.38 -17.65 0.08
CA LEU A 251 -22.93 -17.73 -0.04
C LEU A 251 -22.37 -16.58 -0.89
N THR A 252 -23.06 -16.23 -1.99
CA THR A 252 -22.67 -15.10 -2.85
C THR A 252 -22.76 -13.77 -2.10
N ASP A 253 -23.84 -13.56 -1.35
CA ASP A 253 -24.04 -12.36 -0.51
C ASP A 253 -23.02 -12.29 0.63
N PHE A 254 -22.70 -13.42 1.26
CA PHE A 254 -21.65 -13.51 2.27
C PHE A 254 -20.30 -13.03 1.72
N PHE A 255 -19.91 -13.49 0.52
CA PHE A 255 -18.66 -13.05 -0.10
C PHE A 255 -18.72 -11.60 -0.60
N LEU A 256 -19.90 -11.08 -0.95
CA LEU A 256 -20.10 -9.66 -1.23
C LEU A 256 -19.76 -8.79 -0.01
N TYR A 257 -20.21 -9.16 1.19
CA TYR A 257 -19.81 -8.46 2.43
C TYR A 257 -18.32 -8.58 2.71
N PHE A 258 -17.70 -9.72 2.39
CA PHE A 258 -16.25 -9.90 2.51
C PHE A 258 -15.46 -8.95 1.60
N ILE A 259 -15.96 -8.61 0.40
CA ILE A 259 -15.35 -7.58 -0.46
C ILE A 259 -15.34 -6.23 0.24
N VAL A 260 -16.45 -5.85 0.88
CA VAL A 260 -16.58 -4.58 1.62
C VAL A 260 -15.51 -4.52 2.72
N VAL A 261 -15.41 -5.57 3.53
CA VAL A 261 -14.36 -5.69 4.56
C VAL A 261 -12.96 -5.69 3.92
N GLY A 262 -12.83 -6.32 2.75
CA GLY A 262 -11.65 -6.30 1.87
C GLY A 262 -11.07 -4.91 1.68
N ILE A 263 -11.92 -3.98 1.26
CA ILE A 263 -11.55 -2.60 0.94
C ILE A 263 -11.14 -1.83 2.21
N LEU A 264 -11.75 -2.11 3.37
CA LEU A 264 -11.38 -1.49 4.65
C LEU A 264 -10.00 -1.92 5.15
N MET A 265 -9.62 -3.16 4.87
CA MET A 265 -8.39 -3.74 5.38
C MET A 265 -7.15 -3.20 4.66
N ASN A 266 -7.26 -2.76 3.39
CA ASN A 266 -6.14 -2.20 2.64
C ASN A 266 -5.44 -1.00 3.33
N PRO A 267 -6.15 0.09 3.73
CA PRO A 267 -5.53 1.19 4.46
C PRO A 267 -5.06 0.76 5.86
N LEU A 268 -5.75 -0.18 6.52
CA LEU A 268 -5.32 -0.70 7.83
C LEU A 268 -3.99 -1.46 7.71
N ILE A 269 -3.88 -2.35 6.73
CA ILE A 269 -2.64 -3.09 6.42
C ILE A 269 -1.52 -2.08 6.07
N THR A 270 -1.84 -1.00 5.35
CA THR A 270 -0.89 0.08 5.05
C THR A 270 -0.39 0.77 6.32
N ILE A 271 -1.28 1.18 7.22
CA ILE A 271 -0.94 1.82 8.49
C ILE A 271 -0.10 0.88 9.36
N LEU A 272 -0.55 -0.36 9.54
CA LEU A 272 0.07 -1.30 10.48
C LEU A 272 1.47 -1.72 10.03
N THR A 273 1.66 -1.95 8.73
CA THR A 273 2.91 -2.50 8.21
C THR A 273 3.94 -1.42 7.88
N GLN A 274 3.51 -0.26 7.38
CA GLN A 274 4.43 0.79 6.98
C GLN A 274 4.81 1.65 8.18
N ARG A 275 6.11 1.62 8.52
CA ARG A 275 6.67 2.31 9.69
C ARG A 275 6.33 3.81 9.72
N LEU A 276 6.44 4.49 8.58
CA LEU A 276 6.17 5.93 8.48
C LEU A 276 4.73 6.26 8.90
N TYR A 277 3.76 5.53 8.40
CA TYR A 277 2.35 5.75 8.70
C TYR A 277 2.03 5.41 10.17
N ARG A 278 2.57 4.29 10.68
CA ARG A 278 2.40 3.89 12.08
C ARG A 278 2.95 4.92 13.07
N GLU A 279 4.18 5.40 12.84
CA GLU A 279 4.83 6.38 13.73
C GLU A 279 4.09 7.72 13.73
N LYS A 280 3.65 8.20 12.56
CA LYS A 280 2.92 9.47 12.45
C LYS A 280 1.51 9.37 13.01
N LEU A 281 0.81 8.26 12.80
CA LEU A 281 -0.50 8.04 13.40
C LEU A 281 -0.40 8.06 14.93
N PHE A 282 0.58 7.38 15.52
CA PHE A 282 0.79 7.38 16.96
C PHE A 282 1.13 8.78 17.51
N TYR A 283 1.94 9.54 16.78
CA TYR A 283 2.23 10.94 17.12
C TYR A 283 0.96 11.80 17.14
N TYR A 284 0.10 11.69 16.11
CA TYR A 284 -1.15 12.44 16.07
C TYR A 284 -2.16 11.98 17.13
N PHE A 285 -2.24 10.68 17.38
CA PHE A 285 -3.09 10.13 18.42
C PHE A 285 -2.71 10.69 19.80
N LYS A 286 -1.41 10.70 20.14
CA LYS A 286 -0.90 11.31 21.37
C LYS A 286 -1.12 12.83 21.41
N ALA A 287 -0.97 13.53 20.29
CA ALA A 287 -1.26 14.96 20.22
C ALA A 287 -2.75 15.26 20.49
N ILE A 288 -3.65 14.43 19.97
CA ILE A 288 -5.10 14.54 20.22
C ILE A 288 -5.43 14.21 21.69
N GLU A 289 -4.81 13.17 22.25
CA GLU A 289 -4.95 12.81 23.67
C GLU A 289 -4.52 13.96 24.59
N ASN A 290 -3.46 14.68 24.23
CA ASN A 290 -3.01 15.87 24.96
C ASN A 290 -3.97 17.07 24.83
N ILE A 291 -4.77 17.15 23.76
CA ILE A 291 -5.76 18.22 23.54
C ILE A 291 -7.07 17.93 24.28
N PHE A 292 -7.42 16.65 24.48
CA PHE A 292 -8.62 16.22 25.19
C PHE A 292 -8.26 15.56 26.54
N PRO A 293 -8.01 16.35 27.60
CA PRO A 293 -7.64 15.83 28.92
C PRO A 293 -8.70 14.90 29.54
N CYS A 294 -9.93 14.89 29.02
CA CYS A 294 -11.00 13.98 29.47
C CYS A 294 -10.78 12.49 29.10
N ILE A 295 -9.84 12.17 28.20
CA ILE A 295 -9.50 10.78 27.84
C ILE A 295 -8.37 10.21 28.72
N ARG A 296 -7.65 11.07 29.45
CA ARG A 296 -6.54 10.69 30.34
C ARG A 296 -7.06 9.97 31.58
N LYS A 297 -7.30 8.66 31.48
CA LYS A 297 -7.40 7.78 32.65
C LYS A 297 -5.99 7.58 33.22
N ASN A 298 -5.62 8.42 34.19
CA ASN A 298 -4.69 8.30 35.32
C ASN A 298 -3.54 7.25 35.43
N ASN A 299 -3.23 6.44 34.42
CA ASN A 299 -2.11 5.51 34.46
C ASN A 299 -1.15 5.88 33.34
N ASP A 300 -0.05 6.55 33.67
CA ASP A 300 1.30 6.35 33.08
C ASP A 300 2.16 7.61 33.28
N ASP A 301 2.53 7.87 34.54
CA ASP A 301 3.83 8.48 34.84
C ASP A 301 4.86 7.33 34.83
N ASP A 302 5.47 7.02 33.67
CA ASP A 302 6.84 6.44 33.63
C ASP A 302 7.48 6.19 32.25
N PHE A 303 6.79 6.40 31.11
CA PHE A 303 7.34 5.93 29.81
C PHE A 303 8.04 6.98 28.92
N TYR A 304 8.48 8.12 29.45
CA TYR A 304 9.20 9.13 28.66
C TYR A 304 10.62 9.37 29.16
N ASP A 305 11.48 8.37 29.02
CA ASP A 305 12.88 8.67 28.74
C ASP A 305 13.54 7.54 27.93
N ARG A 306 14.42 7.90 26.97
CA ARG A 306 15.15 7.05 26.02
C ARG A 306 14.42 6.56 24.76
N ARG A 307 14.20 7.46 23.80
CA ARG A 307 14.66 7.32 22.39
C ARG A 307 14.10 8.42 21.50
N THR A 308 14.65 9.62 21.59
CA THR A 308 14.59 10.61 20.51
C THR A 308 15.98 10.67 19.87
N VAL A 309 16.22 9.75 18.91
CA VAL A 309 17.31 9.94 17.96
C VAL A 309 16.88 11.05 17.01
N ILE A 310 17.36 12.26 17.27
CA ILE A 310 17.23 13.40 16.37
C ILE A 310 18.11 13.09 15.15
N TYR A 311 17.48 12.79 14.02
CA TYR A 311 18.19 12.80 12.74
C TYR A 311 18.36 14.26 12.33
N SER A 312 19.59 14.76 12.39
CA SER A 312 19.97 16.00 11.71
C SER A 312 19.90 15.76 10.20
N GLU A 313 19.27 16.70 9.49
CA GLU A 313 19.28 16.73 8.03
C GLU A 313 20.73 16.73 7.49
N PRO A 314 21.02 16.00 6.40
CA PRO A 314 22.31 16.11 5.75
C PRO A 314 22.41 17.49 5.09
N LYS A 315 23.09 18.44 5.76
CA LYS A 315 23.56 19.66 5.12
C LYS A 315 24.51 19.26 3.97
N ARG A 316 24.07 19.53 2.75
CA ARG A 316 24.89 19.45 1.54
C ARG A 316 26.16 20.29 1.73
N LEU A 317 27.30 19.64 1.86
CA LEU A 317 28.62 20.25 1.64
C LEU A 317 28.80 20.43 0.13
N LEU A 318 28.23 21.51 -0.41
CA LEU A 318 28.48 22.02 -1.75
C LEU A 318 28.88 23.49 -1.59
N SER A 319 30.14 23.73 -1.18
CA SER A 319 30.93 24.93 -1.50
C SER A 319 32.21 24.94 -0.67
N LEU A 320 33.27 24.27 -1.13
CA LEU A 320 34.64 24.68 -0.81
C LEU A 320 35.58 24.15 -1.91
N ASN A 321 35.50 24.78 -3.08
CA ASN A 321 36.52 24.66 -4.13
C ASN A 321 36.44 25.91 -5.02
N SER A 322 36.68 27.07 -4.42
CA SER A 322 36.91 28.32 -5.14
C SER A 322 37.53 29.37 -4.21
N ALA A 323 38.66 29.04 -3.60
CA ALA A 323 39.61 30.02 -3.08
C ALA A 323 40.88 29.25 -2.72
N ILE A 324 41.93 29.48 -3.50
CA ILE A 324 43.38 29.27 -3.28
C ILE A 324 43.95 28.82 -4.63
N THR A 325 44.15 29.80 -5.50
CA THR A 325 45.17 29.78 -6.54
C THR A 325 45.84 31.14 -6.51
N ASN A 326 47.17 31.12 -6.54
CA ASN A 326 48.13 32.23 -6.70
C ASN A 326 48.68 32.87 -5.42
N SER A 327 49.78 32.30 -4.92
CA SER A 327 51.07 32.99 -4.89
C SER A 327 52.18 31.96 -4.63
N GLY A 328 53.17 31.90 -5.52
CA GLY A 328 54.22 30.90 -5.50
C GLY A 328 55.30 31.12 -4.44
N CYS A 329 56.05 30.06 -4.16
CA CYS A 329 57.48 30.12 -3.88
C CYS A 329 58.06 28.71 -4.09
N GLU A 330 59.22 28.66 -4.72
CA GLU A 330 59.98 27.48 -5.08
C GLU A 330 60.58 26.76 -3.86
N ASP A 331 60.81 25.46 -4.06
CA ASP A 331 62.11 24.79 -3.89
C ASP A 331 62.23 23.61 -2.87
N LYS A 332 62.78 22.51 -3.42
CA LYS A 332 63.49 21.35 -2.81
C LYS A 332 62.72 20.19 -2.13
N MET A 333 62.54 19.13 -2.93
CA MET A 333 63.20 17.81 -2.82
C MET A 333 63.43 17.19 -1.41
N LYS A 334 62.66 16.16 -1.06
CA LYS A 334 63.17 14.84 -0.60
C LYS A 334 62.06 13.78 -0.44
N GLU A 335 62.37 12.61 -0.94
CA GLU A 335 61.77 11.28 -0.73
C GLU A 335 61.48 10.96 0.74
N ILE A 336 60.35 10.26 1.03
CA ILE A 336 60.27 9.08 1.90
C ILE A 336 58.88 8.41 1.76
N ASP A 337 58.97 7.09 1.87
CA ASP A 337 58.06 5.95 1.77
C ASP A 337 56.74 5.96 2.59
N SER A 338 55.85 5.04 2.16
CA SER A 338 54.79 4.33 2.89
C SER A 338 53.39 4.95 3.02
N GLY A 339 52.36 4.12 2.76
CA GLY A 339 51.05 4.27 3.41
C GLY A 339 49.81 3.93 2.57
N ARG A 340 49.34 2.68 2.67
CA ARG A 340 47.94 2.30 2.38
C ARG A 340 46.98 3.29 3.07
N LYS A 341 46.22 4.07 2.30
CA LYS A 341 45.11 4.88 2.84
C LYS A 341 43.94 3.98 3.24
N ARG A 342 43.86 3.63 4.53
CA ARG A 342 42.60 3.19 5.16
C ARG A 342 41.69 4.40 5.30
N PHE A 343 40.53 4.38 4.66
CA PHE A 343 39.44 5.32 4.95
C PHE A 343 38.88 5.00 6.34
N ASN A 344 39.37 5.68 7.37
CA ASN A 344 38.68 5.75 8.66
C ASN A 344 37.63 6.85 8.54
N SER A 345 36.35 6.48 8.45
CA SER A 345 35.25 7.44 8.59
C SER A 345 35.11 7.81 10.06
N CYS A 346 35.68 8.94 10.47
CA CYS A 346 35.34 9.56 11.74
C CYS A 346 33.95 10.20 11.60
N ILE A 347 33.02 9.82 12.46
CA ILE A 347 31.75 10.51 12.62
C ILE A 347 31.92 11.45 13.82
N ASP A 348 31.98 12.75 13.55
CA ASP A 348 32.00 13.75 14.61
C ASP A 348 30.58 13.94 15.14
N VAL A 349 30.36 13.60 16.40
CA VAL A 349 29.06 13.78 17.07
C VAL A 349 29.16 15.01 17.98
N PRO A 350 28.29 16.01 17.82
CA PRO A 350 28.30 17.17 18.70
C PRO A 350 27.80 16.77 20.10
N VAL A 351 28.64 16.97 21.11
CA VAL A 351 28.24 16.87 22.52
C VAL A 351 27.96 18.28 23.03
N ILE A 352 26.74 18.52 23.51
CA ILE A 352 26.34 19.80 24.08
C ILE A 352 26.44 19.67 25.61
N TYR A 353 27.28 20.49 26.23
CA TYR A 353 27.26 20.73 27.68
C TYR A 353 26.85 22.17 27.98
N GLU A 354 26.25 22.37 29.17
CA GLU A 354 25.52 23.55 29.65
C GLU A 354 26.26 24.91 29.69
N LYS A 355 27.45 25.06 29.11
CA LYS A 355 28.18 26.35 29.09
C LYS A 355 28.80 26.72 27.75
N GLY A 356 28.01 26.62 26.68
CA GLY A 356 28.18 27.43 25.46
C GLY A 356 29.42 27.18 24.58
N ALA A 357 30.36 26.32 24.97
CA ALA A 357 31.54 26.01 24.15
C ALA A 357 31.31 24.73 23.32
N LYS A 358 31.38 24.83 21.99
CA LYS A 358 31.35 23.66 21.09
C LYS A 358 32.76 23.08 20.99
N LYS A 359 32.95 21.86 21.50
CA LYS A 359 34.16 21.06 21.28
C LYS A 359 33.76 19.81 20.49
N TYR A 360 34.51 19.49 19.44
CA TYR A 360 34.31 18.27 18.66
C TYR A 360 35.22 17.18 19.23
N GLU A 361 34.64 16.06 19.66
CA GLU A 361 35.39 14.86 20.04
C GLU A 361 35.26 13.81 18.94
N ALA A 362 36.40 13.34 18.45
CA ALA A 362 36.43 12.24 17.49
C ALA A 362 36.07 10.94 18.21
N LEU A 363 34.88 10.42 17.95
CA LEU A 363 34.42 9.16 18.54
C LEU A 363 35.14 8.00 17.85
N ARG A 364 36.26 7.54 18.44
CA ARG A 364 37.02 6.41 17.93
C ARG A 364 36.29 5.11 18.31
N ILE A 365 35.51 4.56 17.38
CA ILE A 365 34.86 3.26 17.53
C ILE A 365 35.97 2.18 17.59
N HIS A 366 36.25 1.67 18.78
CA HIS A 366 37.07 0.47 18.94
C HIS A 366 36.27 -0.74 18.45
N HIS A 367 36.66 -1.30 17.30
CA HIS A 367 36.28 -2.67 16.95
C HIS A 367 36.96 -3.61 17.93
N GLY A 368 36.21 -4.08 18.94
CA GLY A 368 36.64 -5.19 19.79
C GLY A 368 36.86 -6.43 18.92
N GLY A 369 38.11 -6.85 18.79
CA GLY A 369 38.46 -8.15 18.22
C GLY A 369 37.99 -9.24 19.17
N PHE A 370 37.03 -10.05 18.73
CA PHE A 370 36.61 -11.25 19.45
C PHE A 370 37.73 -12.29 19.34
N ASN A 371 38.47 -12.48 20.44
CA ASN A 371 39.57 -13.42 20.50
C ASN A 371 39.00 -14.84 20.55
N ARG A 372 39.16 -15.60 19.47
CA ARG A 372 38.70 -16.98 19.34
C ARG A 372 39.87 -17.88 19.72
N ASN A 373 40.07 -18.08 21.03
CA ASN A 373 40.92 -19.13 21.60
C ASN A 373 40.54 -19.29 23.09
N MET A 374 39.64 -20.23 23.38
CA MET A 374 39.66 -20.89 24.67
C MET A 374 39.53 -22.40 24.43
N VAL A 375 40.58 -23.05 24.89
CA VAL A 375 40.93 -24.45 24.84
C VAL A 375 40.02 -25.22 25.79
N ALA A 376 39.60 -26.40 25.34
CA ALA A 376 39.02 -27.44 26.18
C ALA A 376 40.08 -27.95 27.16
N ASN A 377 39.74 -28.10 28.44
CA ASN A 377 40.20 -29.18 29.32
C ASN A 377 39.48 -29.11 30.69
N GLU A 378 39.00 -30.28 31.13
CA GLU A 378 38.98 -30.83 32.51
C GLU A 378 38.39 -29.93 33.62
N ILE A 379 37.34 -30.29 34.40
CA ILE A 379 36.78 -31.53 34.94
C ILE A 379 35.25 -31.39 35.02
#